data_AF-A0AAW6EW89-F1
#
_entry.id   AF-A0AAW6EW89-F1
#
_cell.length_a   1.000
_cell.length_b   1.000
_cell.length_c   1.000
_cell.angle_alpha   90.00
_cell.angle_beta   90.00
_cell.angle_gamma   90.00
#
_symmetry.space_group_name_H-M   'P 1'
#
loop_
_entity.id
_entity.type
_entity.pdbx_description
1 polymer ?
#
loop_
_entity_poly.entity_id
_entity_poly.type
_entity_poly.pdbx_seq_one_letter_code
_entity_poly.pdbx_strand_id
1 'polypeptide(L)'
;MSRFYNQIKDATVEKQVEYVYKKDINTYFKGSIIEYPYSCDGYIDTKVTYDKTSRILRLIMEFKLDEKLSTKINRYKVLIQVLYYIKRFELNGEPLPNVILAGDKRETFVIHTNDIIDYLNEDLDWSIAPSEAPQKNLDLLAKMVNENKANPYIFKIDENFSFNDVAQKIKDLALNIKRYVNITEKNIYSIYDYFISKVIKNESKYEPHDLVYIFISLIMNPNENFKHPEKPNKLHLSNGNEIDINGDVYDSFFGHFQRRHRLSEREKFSSIQDRLIEDTIRRSKGEFYTPTAWVNKSHDIISDILGKDWKENYVVWDCAWGTGNLTRDYEFKELYCSTINKSDLDVGSKYKK
;
A
#
# COMPACT_ATOMS: atom_id res chain seq x y z
N MET A 1 -21.91 0.05 8.40
CA MET A 1 -21.99 -1.35 7.94
C MET A 1 -21.95 -1.35 6.42
N SER A 2 -21.07 -2.15 5.82
CA SER A 2 -20.74 -2.12 4.39
C SER A 2 -21.94 -2.52 3.52
N ARG A 3 -22.30 -1.64 2.57
CA ARG A 3 -23.35 -1.89 1.57
C ARG A 3 -22.96 -3.03 0.62
N PHE A 4 -21.69 -3.10 0.22
CA PHE A 4 -21.17 -4.11 -0.68
C PHE A 4 -21.20 -5.49 -0.03
N TYR A 5 -20.65 -5.59 1.19
CA TYR A 5 -20.63 -6.83 1.97
C TYR A 5 -22.05 -7.41 2.14
N ASN A 6 -23.01 -6.57 2.51
CA ASN A 6 -24.40 -7.00 2.70
C ASN A 6 -25.07 -7.51 1.42
N GLN A 7 -24.61 -7.10 0.23
CA GLN A 7 -25.15 -7.58 -1.04
C GLN A 7 -24.50 -8.88 -1.52
N ILE A 8 -23.27 -9.17 -1.09
CA ILE A 8 -22.48 -10.27 -1.64
C ILE A 8 -22.33 -11.47 -0.70
N LYS A 9 -22.44 -11.27 0.62
CA LYS A 9 -22.15 -12.30 1.64
C LYS A 9 -22.94 -13.60 1.46
N ASP A 10 -24.18 -13.50 0.97
CA ASP A 10 -25.11 -14.62 0.79
C ASP A 10 -25.13 -15.16 -0.65
N ALA A 11 -24.15 -14.78 -1.48
CA ALA A 11 -24.05 -15.26 -2.86
C ALA A 11 -23.82 -16.78 -2.89
N THR A 12 -24.63 -17.47 -3.70
CA THR A 12 -24.62 -18.93 -3.89
C THR A 12 -24.24 -19.34 -5.32
N VAL A 13 -24.19 -18.39 -6.25
CA VAL A 13 -23.75 -18.61 -7.63
C VAL A 13 -22.80 -17.49 -8.07
N GLU A 14 -21.83 -17.82 -8.92
CA GLU A 14 -20.81 -16.87 -9.41
C GLU A 14 -21.44 -15.62 -10.06
N LYS A 15 -22.53 -15.79 -10.80
CA LYS A 15 -23.29 -14.67 -11.40
C LYS A 15 -23.79 -13.63 -10.39
N GLN A 16 -24.08 -14.02 -9.15
CA GLN A 16 -24.45 -13.07 -8.10
C GLN A 16 -23.25 -12.26 -7.62
N VAL A 17 -22.08 -12.90 -7.49
CA VAL A 17 -20.81 -12.23 -7.19
C VAL A 17 -20.53 -11.20 -8.29
N GLU A 18 -20.52 -11.64 -9.55
CA GLU A 18 -20.32 -10.77 -10.71
C GLU A 18 -21.25 -9.55 -10.69
N TYR A 19 -22.55 -9.77 -10.46
CA TYR A 19 -23.55 -8.70 -10.45
C TYR A 19 -23.23 -7.60 -9.43
N VAL A 20 -22.82 -7.99 -8.21
CA VAL A 20 -22.51 -7.03 -7.15
C VAL A 20 -21.25 -6.21 -7.47
N TYR A 21 -20.19 -6.86 -7.98
CA TYR A 21 -19.00 -6.14 -8.44
C TYR A 21 -19.31 -5.18 -9.59
N LYS A 22 -20.02 -5.64 -10.62
CA LYS A 22 -20.38 -4.83 -11.80
C LYS A 22 -21.18 -3.59 -11.42
N LYS A 23 -22.08 -3.70 -10.44
CA LYS A 23 -22.88 -2.59 -9.93
C LYS A 23 -22.02 -1.49 -9.31
N ASP A 24 -21.03 -1.84 -8.50
CA ASP A 24 -20.14 -0.85 -7.89
C ASP A 24 -19.09 -0.34 -8.89
N ILE A 25 -18.60 -1.17 -9.82
CA ILE A 25 -17.78 -0.69 -10.96
C ILE A 25 -18.50 0.41 -11.74
N ASN A 26 -19.76 0.18 -12.13
CA ASN A 26 -20.57 1.21 -12.80
C ASN A 26 -20.77 2.47 -11.95
N THR A 27 -20.78 2.33 -10.62
CA THR A 27 -20.93 3.46 -9.69
C THR A 27 -19.65 4.31 -9.60
N TYR A 28 -18.47 3.68 -9.58
CA TYR A 28 -17.18 4.38 -9.40
C TYR A 28 -16.51 4.78 -10.72
N PHE A 29 -16.84 4.12 -11.82
CA PHE A 29 -16.36 4.39 -13.17
C PHE A 29 -17.52 4.85 -14.06
N LYS A 30 -18.30 5.84 -13.59
CA LYS A 30 -19.50 6.32 -14.29
C LYS A 30 -19.21 6.67 -15.75
N GLY A 31 -20.09 6.19 -16.63
CA GLY A 31 -19.98 6.43 -18.07
C GLY A 31 -19.12 5.40 -18.82
N SER A 32 -18.46 4.46 -18.13
CA SER A 32 -17.88 3.29 -18.80
C SER A 32 -18.97 2.29 -19.18
N ILE A 33 -18.81 1.63 -20.33
CA ILE A 33 -19.62 0.49 -20.74
C ILE A 33 -18.86 -0.78 -20.36
N ILE A 34 -19.49 -1.67 -19.60
CA ILE A 34 -18.93 -3.00 -19.31
C ILE A 34 -19.20 -3.89 -20.53
N GLU A 35 -18.12 -4.30 -21.18
CA GLU A 35 -18.11 -5.23 -22.32
C GLU A 35 -17.64 -6.62 -21.88
N TYR A 36 -17.79 -7.60 -22.77
CA TYR A 36 -17.45 -9.01 -22.49
C TYR A 36 -16.60 -9.65 -23.59
N PRO A 37 -15.47 -9.01 -23.99
CA PRO A 37 -14.59 -9.56 -25.00
C PRO A 37 -14.07 -10.94 -24.57
N TYR A 38 -14.02 -11.88 -25.51
CA TYR A 38 -13.51 -13.24 -25.28
C TYR A 38 -14.19 -14.01 -24.15
N SER A 39 -15.42 -13.62 -23.78
CA SER A 39 -16.21 -14.20 -22.69
C SER A 39 -15.59 -14.03 -21.29
N CYS A 40 -14.79 -12.99 -21.07
CA CYS A 40 -14.42 -12.58 -19.71
C CYS A 40 -15.64 -12.06 -18.94
N ASP A 41 -15.55 -12.02 -17.60
CA ASP A 41 -16.67 -11.56 -16.78
C ASP A 41 -16.94 -10.07 -16.91
N GLY A 42 -15.94 -9.28 -17.32
CA GLY A 42 -16.15 -7.90 -17.71
C GLY A 42 -14.88 -7.21 -18.18
N TYR A 43 -15.06 -6.20 -19.01
CA TYR A 43 -14.00 -5.32 -19.47
C TYR A 43 -14.52 -3.88 -19.52
N ILE A 44 -13.71 -2.91 -19.07
CA ILE A 44 -13.98 -1.48 -19.32
C ILE A 44 -12.73 -0.83 -19.92
N ASP A 45 -12.93 -0.05 -21.00
CA ASP A 45 -11.95 0.91 -21.52
C ASP A 45 -12.47 2.33 -21.24
N THR A 46 -11.80 3.05 -20.35
CA THR A 46 -12.22 4.38 -19.93
C THR A 46 -11.03 5.26 -19.56
N LYS A 47 -11.26 6.57 -19.40
CA LYS A 47 -10.24 7.51 -18.97
C LYS A 47 -10.35 7.74 -17.47
N VAL A 48 -9.27 7.49 -16.74
CA VAL A 48 -9.14 7.87 -15.33
C VAL A 48 -8.30 9.13 -15.22
N THR A 49 -8.71 10.05 -14.33
CA THR A 49 -8.04 11.33 -14.11
C THR A 49 -7.81 11.53 -12.62
N TYR A 50 -6.60 11.97 -12.28
CA TYR A 50 -6.24 12.43 -10.94
C TYR A 50 -5.41 13.72 -11.08
N ASP A 51 -5.84 14.78 -10.41
CA ASP A 51 -5.35 16.15 -10.60
C ASP A 51 -5.31 16.55 -12.09
N LYS A 52 -4.09 16.68 -12.64
CA LYS A 52 -3.83 17.06 -14.04
C LYS A 52 -3.39 15.88 -14.91
N THR A 53 -3.28 14.68 -14.35
CA THR A 53 -2.83 13.50 -15.07
C THR A 53 -4.02 12.64 -15.43
N SER A 54 -4.13 12.30 -16.71
CA SER A 54 -5.10 11.31 -17.18
C SER A 54 -4.41 10.16 -17.89
N ARG A 55 -4.89 8.95 -17.65
CA ARG A 55 -4.49 7.74 -18.39
C ARG A 55 -5.72 6.96 -18.79
N ILE A 56 -5.53 6.11 -19.79
CA ILE A 56 -6.53 5.11 -20.18
C ILE A 56 -6.45 3.97 -19.17
N LEU A 57 -7.58 3.62 -18.56
CA LEU A 57 -7.81 2.41 -17.79
C LEU A 57 -8.44 1.38 -18.72
N ARG A 58 -7.80 0.22 -18.85
CA ARG A 58 -8.33 -0.98 -19.49
C ARG A 58 -8.41 -2.06 -18.42
N LEU A 59 -9.53 -2.09 -17.72
CA LEU A 59 -9.76 -3.01 -16.61
C LEU A 59 -10.38 -4.28 -17.15
N ILE A 60 -9.70 -5.42 -16.97
CA ILE A 60 -10.29 -6.74 -17.17
C ILE A 60 -10.71 -7.34 -15.83
N MET A 61 -11.84 -8.02 -15.80
CA MET A 61 -12.48 -8.56 -14.61
C MET A 61 -12.66 -10.07 -14.70
N GLU A 62 -12.42 -10.77 -13.59
CA GLU A 62 -12.65 -12.21 -13.44
C GLU A 62 -13.12 -12.52 -12.00
N PHE A 63 -14.32 -13.05 -11.86
CA PHE A 63 -14.97 -13.30 -10.58
C PHE A 63 -15.11 -14.79 -10.33
N LYS A 64 -15.05 -15.17 -9.05
CA LYS A 64 -15.17 -16.56 -8.60
C LYS A 64 -16.16 -16.68 -7.46
N LEU A 65 -16.72 -17.87 -7.27
CA LEU A 65 -17.49 -18.21 -6.07
C LEU A 65 -16.68 -19.14 -5.15
N ASP A 66 -16.60 -18.79 -3.86
CA ASP A 66 -15.97 -19.61 -2.82
C ASP A 66 -14.48 -19.95 -3.09
N GLU A 67 -13.79 -19.07 -3.80
CA GLU A 67 -12.36 -19.18 -4.09
C GLU A 67 -11.54 -18.30 -3.12
N LYS A 68 -10.60 -18.92 -2.39
CA LYS A 68 -9.78 -18.19 -1.40
C LYS A 68 -8.61 -17.47 -2.06
N LEU A 69 -8.84 -16.24 -2.51
CA LEU A 69 -7.88 -15.39 -3.22
C LEU A 69 -6.69 -14.92 -2.35
N SER A 70 -6.71 -15.09 -1.03
CA SER A 70 -5.51 -14.93 -0.19
C SER A 70 -4.50 -16.07 -0.36
N THR A 71 -4.92 -17.21 -0.93
CA THR A 71 -4.03 -18.33 -1.24
C THR A 71 -3.27 -18.08 -2.54
N LYS A 72 -1.93 -18.18 -2.49
CA LYS A 72 -1.06 -17.90 -3.64
C LYS A 72 -1.44 -18.72 -4.88
N ILE A 73 -1.61 -20.04 -4.73
CA ILE A 73 -1.94 -20.92 -5.86
C ILE A 73 -3.29 -20.56 -6.52
N ASN A 74 -4.30 -20.19 -5.73
CA ASN A 74 -5.62 -19.84 -6.22
C ASN A 74 -5.58 -18.52 -7.01
N ARG A 75 -4.79 -17.53 -6.55
CA ARG A 75 -4.56 -16.31 -7.35
C ARG A 75 -3.91 -16.61 -8.68
N TYR A 76 -2.86 -17.43 -8.69
CA TYR A 76 -2.18 -17.75 -9.95
C TYR A 76 -3.08 -18.51 -10.92
N LYS A 77 -4.00 -19.36 -10.43
CA LYS A 77 -5.03 -19.95 -11.30
C LYS A 77 -5.89 -18.88 -11.97
N VAL A 78 -6.40 -17.91 -11.21
CA VAL A 78 -7.18 -16.80 -11.77
C VAL A 78 -6.33 -15.95 -12.73
N LEU A 79 -5.07 -15.66 -12.40
CA LEU A 79 -4.17 -14.90 -13.26
C LEU A 79 -3.85 -15.61 -14.57
N ILE A 80 -3.70 -16.94 -14.58
CA ILE A 80 -3.51 -17.72 -15.82
C ILE A 80 -4.75 -17.64 -16.71
N GLN A 81 -5.94 -17.77 -16.11
CA GLN A 81 -7.18 -17.59 -16.87
C GLN A 81 -7.25 -16.18 -17.49
N VAL A 82 -6.89 -15.14 -16.74
CA VAL A 82 -6.84 -13.77 -17.27
C VAL A 82 -5.76 -13.59 -18.34
N LEU A 83 -4.60 -14.21 -18.18
CA LEU A 83 -3.51 -14.20 -19.16
C LEU A 83 -3.97 -14.73 -20.52
N TYR A 84 -4.80 -15.77 -20.52
CA TYR A 84 -5.40 -16.33 -21.74
C TYR A 84 -6.38 -15.36 -22.43
N TYR A 85 -7.14 -14.54 -21.68
CA TYR A 85 -7.89 -13.46 -22.31
C TYR A 85 -6.95 -12.43 -22.92
N ILE A 86 -5.93 -11.97 -22.17
CA ILE A 86 -4.96 -10.98 -22.65
C ILE A 86 -4.25 -11.47 -23.92
N LYS A 87 -3.92 -12.75 -24.02
CA LYS A 87 -3.36 -13.33 -25.25
C LYS A 87 -4.29 -13.17 -26.45
N ARG A 88 -5.60 -13.27 -26.27
CA ARG A 88 -6.57 -13.05 -27.35
C ARG A 88 -6.60 -11.59 -27.78
N PHE A 89 -6.51 -10.64 -26.86
CA PHE A 89 -6.31 -9.22 -27.23
C PHE A 89 -5.03 -9.06 -28.07
N GLU A 90 -3.91 -9.66 -27.63
CA GLU A 90 -2.63 -9.60 -28.35
C GLU A 90 -2.73 -10.16 -29.78
N LEU A 91 -3.29 -11.37 -29.93
CA LEU A 91 -3.42 -12.05 -31.22
C LEU A 91 -4.35 -11.30 -32.20
N ASN A 92 -5.33 -10.57 -31.69
CA ASN A 92 -6.24 -9.74 -32.50
C ASN A 92 -5.71 -8.31 -32.71
N GLY A 93 -4.51 -7.97 -32.21
CA GLY A 93 -3.91 -6.65 -32.35
C GLY A 93 -4.64 -5.55 -31.55
N GLU A 94 -5.38 -5.95 -30.51
CA GLU A 94 -6.15 -5.04 -29.67
C GLU A 94 -5.28 -4.47 -28.54
N PRO A 95 -5.60 -3.27 -28.02
CA PRO A 95 -4.91 -2.73 -26.87
C PRO A 95 -5.07 -3.63 -25.64
N LEU A 96 -3.94 -4.05 -25.06
CA LEU A 96 -3.97 -4.96 -23.91
C LEU A 96 -4.57 -4.30 -22.67
N PRO A 97 -5.33 -5.06 -21.85
CA PRO A 97 -5.70 -4.67 -20.51
C PRO A 97 -4.48 -4.23 -19.69
N ASN A 98 -4.64 -3.22 -18.86
CA ASN A 98 -3.55 -2.69 -18.02
C ASN A 98 -3.77 -2.90 -16.51
N VAL A 99 -5.01 -3.17 -16.11
CA VAL A 99 -5.35 -3.52 -14.72
C VAL A 99 -6.25 -4.75 -14.71
N ILE A 100 -6.02 -5.64 -13.76
CA ILE A 100 -6.87 -6.81 -13.50
C ILE A 100 -7.58 -6.57 -12.17
N LEU A 101 -8.89 -6.79 -12.14
CA LEU A 101 -9.67 -6.94 -10.92
C LEU A 101 -10.17 -8.39 -10.88
N ALA A 102 -9.87 -9.09 -9.79
CA ALA A 102 -10.48 -10.39 -9.54
C ALA A 102 -11.14 -10.42 -8.17
N GLY A 103 -12.25 -11.13 -8.05
CA GLY A 103 -13.06 -11.06 -6.84
C GLY A 103 -13.84 -12.32 -6.54
N ASP A 104 -13.94 -12.62 -5.25
CA ASP A 104 -14.88 -13.57 -4.66
C ASP A 104 -15.79 -12.81 -3.68
N LYS A 105 -16.71 -13.50 -2.98
CA LYS A 105 -17.58 -12.89 -1.96
C LYS A 105 -16.86 -12.52 -0.66
N ARG A 106 -15.67 -13.05 -0.39
CA ARG A 106 -14.90 -12.82 0.86
C ARG A 106 -13.62 -12.03 0.66
N GLU A 107 -13.03 -12.07 -0.53
CA GLU A 107 -11.75 -11.49 -0.86
C GLU A 107 -11.77 -10.96 -2.30
N THR A 108 -11.01 -9.91 -2.58
CA THR A 108 -10.76 -9.41 -3.93
C THR A 108 -9.35 -8.93 -4.06
N PHE A 109 -8.79 -8.97 -5.27
CA PHE A 109 -7.51 -8.35 -5.53
C PHE A 109 -7.49 -7.55 -6.81
N VAL A 110 -6.56 -6.60 -6.85
CA VAL A 110 -6.24 -5.79 -8.03
C VAL A 110 -4.74 -5.81 -8.29
N ILE A 111 -4.36 -5.85 -9.56
CA ILE A 111 -2.95 -5.96 -9.97
C ILE A 111 -2.75 -5.29 -11.34
N HIS A 112 -1.54 -4.78 -11.60
CA HIS A 112 -1.17 -4.29 -12.93
C HIS A 112 -0.79 -5.48 -13.82
N THR A 113 -1.23 -5.48 -15.09
CA THR A 113 -0.90 -6.57 -16.02
C THR A 113 0.60 -6.77 -16.28
N ASN A 114 1.44 -5.75 -16.09
CA ASN A 114 2.90 -5.83 -16.24
C ASN A 114 3.52 -6.93 -15.37
N ASP A 115 2.91 -7.25 -14.23
CA ASP A 115 3.41 -8.28 -13.32
C ASP A 115 3.30 -9.70 -13.90
N ILE A 116 2.47 -9.89 -14.94
CA ILE A 116 2.22 -11.18 -15.58
C ILE A 116 2.41 -11.17 -17.11
N ILE A 117 2.66 -10.01 -17.71
CA ILE A 117 2.63 -9.87 -19.18
C ILE A 117 3.74 -10.64 -19.89
N ASP A 118 4.88 -10.84 -19.23
CA ASP A 118 6.02 -11.57 -19.79
C ASP A 118 5.67 -13.03 -20.11
N TYR A 119 4.70 -13.61 -19.38
CA TYR A 119 4.23 -14.99 -19.61
C TYR A 119 3.42 -15.16 -20.90
N LEU A 120 3.07 -14.08 -21.61
CA LEU A 120 2.47 -14.18 -22.96
C LEU A 120 3.45 -14.75 -24.00
N ASN A 121 4.75 -14.72 -23.71
CA ASN A 121 5.81 -15.23 -24.57
C ASN A 121 6.09 -16.74 -24.37
N GLU A 122 5.38 -17.38 -23.43
CA GLU A 122 5.53 -18.82 -23.21
C GLU A 122 4.97 -19.62 -24.40
N ASP A 123 5.62 -20.74 -24.69
CA ASP A 123 5.18 -21.68 -25.72
C ASP A 123 4.08 -22.59 -25.15
N LEU A 124 2.83 -22.14 -25.29
CA LEU A 124 1.64 -22.79 -24.73
C LEU A 124 0.57 -22.93 -25.81
N ASP A 125 -0.33 -23.90 -25.61
CA ASP A 125 -1.56 -23.97 -26.41
C ASP A 125 -2.53 -22.86 -25.98
N TRP A 126 -2.47 -21.74 -26.70
CA TRP A 126 -3.32 -20.57 -26.50
C TRP A 126 -4.76 -20.76 -27.03
N SER A 127 -5.06 -21.88 -27.70
CA SER A 127 -6.41 -22.18 -28.20
C SER A 127 -7.36 -22.68 -27.11
N ILE A 128 -6.81 -23.11 -25.96
CA ILE A 128 -7.56 -23.60 -24.81
C ILE A 128 -8.54 -22.52 -24.29
N ALA A 129 -9.70 -22.97 -23.79
CA ALA A 129 -10.65 -22.11 -23.13
C ALA A 129 -10.01 -21.46 -21.87
N PRO A 130 -10.12 -20.13 -21.64
CA PRO A 130 -9.40 -19.47 -20.57
C PRO A 130 -9.72 -20.04 -19.19
N SER A 131 -10.96 -20.47 -18.95
CA SER A 131 -11.40 -21.13 -17.71
C SER A 131 -10.75 -22.50 -17.46
N GLU A 132 -10.30 -23.19 -18.51
CA GLU A 132 -9.61 -24.49 -18.41
C GLU A 132 -8.09 -24.35 -18.33
N ALA A 133 -7.55 -23.20 -18.77
CA ALA A 133 -6.11 -22.95 -18.85
C ALA A 133 -5.34 -23.24 -17.55
N PRO A 134 -5.84 -22.90 -16.34
CA PRO A 134 -5.12 -23.17 -15.09
C PRO A 134 -4.95 -24.66 -14.79
N GLN A 135 -5.88 -25.49 -15.25
CA GLN A 135 -5.87 -26.95 -15.04
C GLN A 135 -5.00 -27.65 -16.09
N LYS A 136 -5.00 -27.14 -17.32
CA LYS A 136 -4.29 -27.72 -18.46
C LYS A 136 -2.82 -27.29 -18.55
N ASN A 137 -2.42 -26.20 -17.89
CA ASN A 137 -1.05 -25.69 -17.90
C ASN A 137 -0.43 -25.72 -16.49
N LEU A 138 -0.28 -26.92 -15.91
CA LEU A 138 0.27 -27.08 -14.57
C LEU A 138 1.74 -26.64 -14.46
N ASP A 139 2.53 -26.79 -15.52
CA ASP A 139 3.92 -26.35 -15.56
C ASP A 139 4.03 -24.82 -15.51
N LEU A 140 3.16 -24.11 -16.25
CA LEU A 140 3.05 -22.66 -16.14
C LEU A 140 2.64 -22.25 -14.72
N LEU A 141 1.64 -22.91 -14.14
CA LEU A 141 1.20 -22.62 -12.77
C LEU A 141 2.35 -22.79 -11.76
N ALA A 142 3.08 -23.90 -11.83
CA ALA A 142 4.24 -24.15 -10.97
C ALA A 142 5.31 -23.07 -11.16
N LYS A 143 5.63 -22.73 -12.42
CA LYS A 143 6.58 -21.66 -12.76
C LYS A 143 6.18 -20.31 -12.17
N MET A 144 4.96 -19.85 -12.43
CA MET A 144 4.46 -18.56 -11.93
C MET A 144 4.43 -18.50 -10.39
N VAL A 145 4.04 -19.60 -9.73
CA VAL A 145 4.03 -19.69 -8.26
C VAL A 145 5.45 -19.62 -7.67
N ASN A 146 6.41 -20.28 -8.31
CA ASN A 146 7.82 -20.31 -7.88
C ASN A 146 8.52 -18.97 -8.12
N GLU A 147 8.34 -18.36 -9.29
CA GLU A 147 8.91 -17.04 -9.61
C GLU A 147 8.28 -15.93 -8.76
N ASN A 148 7.01 -16.09 -8.39
CA ASN A 148 6.26 -15.21 -7.50
C ASN A 148 6.31 -13.72 -7.88
N LYS A 149 6.33 -13.40 -9.18
CA LYS A 149 6.44 -12.02 -9.69
C LYS A 149 5.18 -11.16 -9.44
N ALA A 150 4.01 -11.78 -9.29
CA ALA A 150 2.76 -11.06 -9.13
C ALA A 150 2.67 -10.37 -7.76
N ASN A 151 2.40 -9.05 -7.76
CA ASN A 151 2.22 -8.26 -6.54
C ASN A 151 0.79 -7.69 -6.41
N PRO A 152 -0.23 -8.55 -6.23
CA PRO A 152 -1.62 -8.11 -6.12
C PRO A 152 -1.88 -7.42 -4.79
N TYR A 153 -2.69 -6.36 -4.82
CA TYR A 153 -3.25 -5.78 -3.59
C TYR A 153 -4.55 -6.49 -3.25
N ILE A 154 -4.58 -7.18 -2.11
CA ILE A 154 -5.70 -8.02 -1.67
C ILE A 154 -6.52 -7.27 -0.62
N PHE A 155 -7.84 -7.28 -0.79
CA PHE A 155 -8.81 -6.75 0.15
C PHE A 155 -9.65 -7.88 0.72
N LYS A 156 -9.88 -7.83 2.03
CA LYS A 156 -10.88 -8.67 2.70
C LYS A 156 -12.23 -7.98 2.64
N ILE A 157 -13.27 -8.74 2.31
CA ILE A 157 -14.65 -8.27 2.23
C ILE A 157 -15.36 -8.69 3.51
N ASP A 158 -15.47 -7.75 4.44
CA ASP A 158 -16.19 -7.89 5.70
C ASP A 158 -17.11 -6.67 5.95
N GLU A 159 -17.71 -6.58 7.14
CA GLU A 159 -18.67 -5.54 7.49
C GLU A 159 -18.13 -4.10 7.38
N ASN A 160 -16.81 -3.93 7.37
CA ASN A 160 -16.14 -2.63 7.26
C ASN A 160 -15.60 -2.36 5.84
N PHE A 161 -15.72 -3.32 4.92
CA PHE A 161 -15.20 -3.21 3.57
C PHE A 161 -15.82 -2.05 2.78
N SER A 162 -14.99 -1.27 2.10
CA SER A 162 -15.41 -0.21 1.20
C SER A 162 -14.90 -0.47 -0.22
N PHE A 163 -15.82 -0.61 -1.18
CA PHE A 163 -15.45 -0.76 -2.59
C PHE A 163 -14.73 0.48 -3.15
N ASN A 164 -14.88 1.65 -2.50
CA ASN A 164 -14.11 2.84 -2.86
C ASN A 164 -12.60 2.60 -2.80
N ASP A 165 -12.13 1.77 -1.87
CA ASP A 165 -10.70 1.49 -1.71
C ASP A 165 -10.18 0.65 -2.88
N VAL A 166 -10.99 -0.30 -3.35
CA VAL A 166 -10.74 -1.07 -4.58
C VAL A 166 -10.71 -0.15 -5.80
N ALA A 167 -11.73 0.71 -5.94
CA ALA A 167 -11.83 1.65 -7.05
C ALA A 167 -10.65 2.64 -7.10
N GLN A 168 -10.19 3.14 -5.94
CA GLN A 168 -8.99 3.98 -5.88
C GLN A 168 -7.74 3.21 -6.27
N LYS A 169 -7.60 1.97 -5.81
CA LYS A 169 -6.42 1.18 -6.16
C LYS A 169 -6.37 0.87 -7.66
N ILE A 170 -7.52 0.60 -8.31
CA ILE A 170 -7.61 0.45 -9.76
C ILE A 170 -7.12 1.72 -10.48
N LYS A 171 -7.57 2.91 -10.04
CA LYS A 171 -7.15 4.19 -10.62
C LYS A 171 -5.67 4.45 -10.44
N ASP A 172 -5.12 4.19 -9.24
CA ASP A 172 -3.70 4.35 -8.94
C ASP A 172 -2.84 3.46 -9.86
N LEU A 173 -3.25 2.20 -10.08
CA LEU A 173 -2.56 1.27 -10.99
C LEU A 173 -2.62 1.76 -12.45
N ALA A 174 -3.79 2.18 -12.94
CA ALA A 174 -3.96 2.63 -14.33
C ALA A 174 -3.25 3.93 -14.66
N LEU A 175 -3.10 4.83 -13.69
CA LEU A 175 -2.30 6.04 -13.87
C LEU A 175 -0.79 5.73 -13.93
N ASN A 176 -0.40 4.45 -13.79
CA ASN A 176 0.95 3.97 -13.55
C ASN A 176 1.63 4.83 -12.46
N ILE A 177 0.82 5.27 -11.49
CA ILE A 177 1.32 5.97 -10.33
C ILE A 177 1.95 4.86 -9.48
N LYS A 178 3.22 4.58 -9.77
CA LYS A 178 4.14 4.25 -8.70
C LYS A 178 4.09 5.46 -7.78
N ARG A 179 3.21 5.43 -6.78
CA ARG A 179 3.27 6.38 -5.66
C ARG A 179 4.56 6.01 -4.97
N TYR A 180 5.65 6.55 -5.49
CA TYR A 180 6.85 6.63 -4.70
C TYR A 180 6.46 7.49 -3.52
N VAL A 181 6.50 6.90 -2.34
CA VAL A 181 6.32 7.68 -1.13
C VAL A 181 7.51 8.63 -1.10
N ASN A 182 7.28 9.89 -1.45
CA ASN A 182 8.28 10.92 -1.24
C ASN A 182 8.52 10.99 0.25
N ILE A 183 9.74 10.70 0.67
CA ILE A 183 10.10 10.82 2.08
C ILE A 183 10.08 12.31 2.42
N THR A 184 9.24 12.66 3.38
CA THR A 184 9.06 14.01 3.90
C THR A 184 9.14 13.94 5.42
N GLU A 185 9.36 15.07 6.08
CA GLU A 185 9.33 15.14 7.56
C GLU A 185 8.02 14.59 8.15
N LYS A 186 6.91 14.70 7.42
CA LYS A 186 5.58 14.26 7.87
C LYS A 186 5.38 12.74 7.82
N ASN A 187 6.09 12.03 6.95
CA ASN A 187 5.90 10.58 6.76
C ASN A 187 7.14 9.73 7.10
N ILE A 188 8.30 10.34 7.28
CA ILE A 188 9.54 9.59 7.54
C ILE A 188 9.46 8.74 8.81
N TYR A 189 8.75 9.21 9.84
CA TYR A 189 8.56 8.47 11.09
C TYR A 189 7.75 7.18 10.89
N SER A 190 6.63 7.25 10.17
CA SER A 190 5.80 6.05 9.93
C SER A 190 6.49 5.06 8.98
N ILE A 191 7.27 5.57 8.03
CA ILE A 191 8.11 4.77 7.14
C ILE A 191 9.21 4.07 7.94
N TYR A 192 9.91 4.79 8.82
CA TYR A 192 10.93 4.25 9.71
C TYR A 192 10.34 3.17 10.62
N ASP A 193 9.22 3.42 11.28
CA ASP A 193 8.57 2.46 12.19
C ASP A 193 8.18 1.17 11.48
N TYR A 194 7.66 1.29 10.25
CA TYR A 194 7.38 0.12 9.42
C TYR A 194 8.66 -0.62 9.03
N PHE A 195 9.69 0.11 8.61
CA PHE A 195 10.97 -0.48 8.20
C PHE A 195 11.60 -1.28 9.34
N ILE A 196 11.70 -0.71 10.54
CA ILE A 196 12.27 -1.40 11.70
C ILE A 196 11.43 -2.65 12.03
N SER A 197 10.11 -2.49 12.21
CA SER A 197 9.21 -3.57 12.64
C SER A 197 8.98 -4.70 11.64
N LYS A 198 9.21 -4.47 10.34
CA LYS A 198 8.90 -5.44 9.27
C LYS A 198 10.10 -5.91 8.48
N VAL A 199 11.15 -5.08 8.36
CA VAL A 199 12.32 -5.38 7.55
C VAL A 199 13.47 -5.88 8.41
N ILE A 200 13.74 -5.27 9.57
CA ILE A 200 14.86 -5.67 10.44
C ILE A 200 14.47 -6.90 11.26
N LYS A 201 15.33 -7.94 11.25
CA LYS A 201 15.15 -9.11 12.12
C LYS A 201 15.75 -8.84 13.48
N ASN A 202 15.00 -9.18 14.54
CA ASN A 202 15.42 -9.02 15.93
C ASN A 202 15.90 -7.59 16.21
N GLU A 203 15.08 -6.60 15.86
CA GLU A 203 15.37 -5.17 16.02
C GLU A 203 15.87 -4.79 17.42
N SER A 204 15.41 -5.49 18.46
CA SER A 204 15.82 -5.31 19.86
C SER A 204 17.30 -5.60 20.15
N LYS A 205 18.03 -6.23 19.21
CA LYS A 205 19.47 -6.46 19.32
C LYS A 205 20.29 -5.20 19.04
N TYR A 206 19.74 -4.23 18.33
CA TYR A 206 20.47 -3.06 17.86
C TYR A 206 20.17 -1.85 18.74
N GLU A 207 21.17 -0.99 18.90
CA GLU A 207 20.97 0.27 19.60
C GLU A 207 20.07 1.21 18.76
N PRO A 208 19.27 2.08 19.39
CA PRO A 208 18.43 3.06 18.70
C PRO A 208 19.17 3.84 17.62
N HIS A 209 20.41 4.24 17.91
CA HIS A 209 21.26 4.97 16.98
C HIS A 209 21.58 4.14 15.73
N ASP A 210 21.87 2.85 15.89
CA ASP A 210 22.20 1.96 14.79
C ASP A 210 21.00 1.74 13.86
N LEU A 211 19.80 1.58 14.43
CA LEU A 211 18.57 1.43 13.66
C LEU A 211 18.29 2.65 12.77
N VAL A 212 18.46 3.86 13.32
CA VAL A 212 18.32 5.09 12.54
C VAL A 212 19.41 5.19 11.48
N TYR A 213 20.66 4.89 11.83
CA TYR A 213 21.78 4.89 10.89
C TYR A 213 21.54 3.94 9.71
N ILE A 214 21.08 2.71 9.98
CA ILE A 214 20.74 1.71 8.95
C ILE A 214 19.69 2.28 7.99
N PHE A 215 18.61 2.83 8.52
CA PHE A 215 17.51 3.35 7.70
C PHE A 215 17.96 4.55 6.85
N ILE A 216 18.64 5.52 7.46
CA ILE A 216 19.09 6.73 6.76
C ILE A 216 20.18 6.41 5.72
N SER A 217 21.13 5.53 6.04
CA SER A 217 22.19 5.12 5.12
C SER A 217 21.65 4.43 3.85
N LEU A 218 20.59 3.63 3.98
CA LEU A 218 19.90 3.01 2.83
C LEU A 218 19.22 4.01 1.91
N ILE A 219 18.72 5.12 2.46
CA ILE A 219 18.06 6.17 1.68
C ILE A 219 19.11 7.07 1.02
N MET A 220 20.16 7.43 1.75
CA MET A 220 21.14 8.44 1.36
C MET A 220 22.23 7.88 0.46
N ASN A 221 22.68 6.66 0.75
CA ASN A 221 23.82 6.01 0.12
C ASN A 221 23.45 4.58 -0.34
N PRO A 222 22.44 4.40 -1.20
CA PRO A 222 21.93 3.08 -1.62
C PRO A 222 22.93 2.24 -2.42
N ASN A 223 24.00 2.87 -2.93
CA ASN A 223 25.06 2.16 -3.64
C ASN A 223 26.06 1.50 -2.69
N GLU A 224 26.17 2.01 -1.46
CA GLU A 224 27.10 1.51 -0.43
C GLU A 224 26.38 0.71 0.64
N ASN A 225 25.05 0.84 0.73
CA ASN A 225 24.19 0.15 1.68
C ASN A 225 23.08 -0.56 0.90
N PHE A 226 23.15 -1.89 0.81
CA PHE A 226 22.30 -2.66 -0.10
C PHE A 226 22.03 -4.08 0.40
N LYS A 227 20.93 -4.67 -0.07
CA LYS A 227 20.64 -6.08 0.16
C LYS A 227 21.66 -6.95 -0.58
N HIS A 228 22.27 -7.89 0.13
CA HIS A 228 23.34 -8.74 -0.42
C HIS A 228 22.81 -9.58 -1.60
N PRO A 229 23.47 -9.56 -2.78
CA PRO A 229 22.98 -10.24 -3.99
C PRO A 229 22.79 -11.75 -3.83
N GLU A 230 23.74 -12.42 -3.17
CA GLU A 230 23.72 -13.87 -2.97
C GLU A 230 23.09 -14.32 -1.64
N LYS A 231 22.88 -13.40 -0.69
CA LYS A 231 22.34 -13.67 0.64
C LYS A 231 21.08 -12.83 0.82
N PRO A 232 19.91 -13.29 0.33
CA PRO A 232 18.72 -12.45 0.21
C PRO A 232 18.17 -11.92 1.55
N ASN A 233 18.58 -12.51 2.68
CA ASN A 233 18.20 -12.08 4.03
C ASN A 233 19.29 -11.28 4.77
N LYS A 234 20.30 -10.79 4.05
CA LYS A 234 21.38 -9.96 4.60
C LYS A 234 21.38 -8.60 3.94
N LEU A 235 21.61 -7.57 4.74
CA LEU A 235 21.90 -6.22 4.27
C LEU A 235 23.37 -5.89 4.57
N HIS A 236 24.08 -5.43 3.55
CA HIS A 236 25.42 -4.88 3.66
C HIS A 236 25.36 -3.38 3.93
N LEU A 237 26.17 -2.91 4.87
CA LEU A 237 26.32 -1.49 5.20
C LEU A 237 27.73 -1.00 4.85
N SER A 238 27.86 0.30 4.58
CA SER A 238 29.13 0.92 4.16
C SER A 238 30.24 0.84 5.21
N ASN A 239 29.89 0.62 6.48
CA ASN A 239 30.83 0.36 7.57
C ASN A 239 31.35 -1.09 7.61
N GLY A 240 30.97 -1.93 6.65
CA GLY A 240 31.37 -3.34 6.55
C GLY A 240 30.51 -4.31 7.36
N ASN A 241 29.53 -3.82 8.14
CA ASN A 241 28.64 -4.68 8.90
C ASN A 241 27.58 -5.32 8.01
N GLU A 242 27.24 -6.57 8.32
CA GLU A 242 26.07 -7.26 7.76
C GLU A 242 24.98 -7.38 8.83
N ILE A 243 23.75 -6.98 8.49
CA ILE A 243 22.59 -7.14 9.37
C ILE A 243 21.58 -8.13 8.79
N ASP A 244 20.86 -8.81 9.66
CA ASP A 244 19.80 -9.75 9.28
C ASP A 244 18.49 -9.02 9.00
N ILE A 245 17.88 -9.32 7.85
CA ILE A 245 16.63 -8.71 7.41
C ILE A 245 15.64 -9.76 6.89
N ASN A 246 14.40 -9.34 6.69
CA ASN A 246 13.41 -10.04 5.85
C ASN A 246 13.55 -9.55 4.40
N GLY A 247 14.16 -10.37 3.54
CA GLY A 247 14.51 -10.00 2.16
C GLY A 247 13.31 -9.65 1.28
N ASP A 248 12.23 -10.43 1.36
CA ASP A 248 11.04 -10.22 0.54
C ASP A 248 10.31 -8.93 0.95
N VAL A 249 10.25 -8.67 2.26
CA VAL A 249 9.65 -7.44 2.81
C VAL A 249 10.52 -6.22 2.51
N TYR A 250 11.85 -6.37 2.53
CA TYR A 250 12.77 -5.32 2.09
C TYR A 250 12.50 -4.92 0.62
N ASP A 251 12.36 -5.90 -0.27
CA ASP A 251 12.11 -5.65 -1.68
C ASP A 251 10.76 -4.97 -1.89
N SER A 252 9.71 -5.45 -1.22
CA SER A 252 8.39 -4.81 -1.25
C SER A 252 8.48 -3.38 -0.72
N PHE A 253 9.15 -3.17 0.42
CA PHE A 253 9.31 -1.85 1.03
C PHE A 253 9.99 -0.88 0.06
N PHE A 254 11.19 -1.19 -0.43
CA PHE A 254 11.94 -0.32 -1.33
C PHE A 254 11.37 -0.22 -2.75
N GLY A 255 10.54 -1.18 -3.17
CA GLY A 255 9.74 -1.09 -4.40
C GLY A 255 8.76 0.10 -4.40
N HIS A 256 8.45 0.67 -3.24
CA HIS A 256 7.53 1.79 -3.05
C HIS A 256 8.20 3.17 -2.85
N PHE A 257 9.53 3.31 -2.89
CA PHE A 257 10.25 4.60 -2.67
C PHE A 257 11.01 5.11 -3.90
N GLN A 258 11.10 6.44 -4.08
CA GLN A 258 11.88 7.05 -5.16
C GLN A 258 13.36 7.06 -4.73
N ARG A 259 14.19 6.19 -5.30
CA ARG A 259 15.61 6.05 -4.91
C ARG A 259 16.54 7.20 -5.35
N ARG A 260 16.05 8.29 -5.95
CA ARG A 260 16.90 9.39 -6.45
C ARG A 260 16.53 10.72 -5.80
N HIS A 261 17.29 11.10 -4.78
CA HIS A 261 17.20 12.41 -4.11
C HIS A 261 18.20 13.41 -4.70
N ARG A 262 17.82 14.69 -4.76
CA ARG A 262 18.70 15.80 -5.22
C ARG A 262 19.63 16.24 -4.08
N LEU A 263 20.79 16.83 -4.41
CA LEU A 263 21.79 17.30 -3.44
C LEU A 263 21.21 18.28 -2.39
N SER A 264 20.24 19.12 -2.77
CA SER A 264 19.56 20.07 -1.87
C SER A 264 18.61 19.41 -0.84
N GLU A 265 18.32 18.12 -0.97
CA GLU A 265 17.52 17.36 0.00
C GLU A 265 18.40 16.76 1.12
N ARG A 266 19.71 16.58 0.88
CA ARG A 266 20.63 15.92 1.81
C ARG A 266 20.81 16.65 3.14
N GLU A 267 20.80 17.98 3.13
CA GLU A 267 20.90 18.80 4.35
C GLU A 267 19.66 18.65 5.24
N LYS A 268 18.47 18.48 4.65
CA LYS A 268 17.22 18.24 5.41
C LYS A 268 17.23 16.87 6.09
N PHE A 269 17.88 15.86 5.48
CA PHE A 269 17.98 14.53 6.08
C PHE A 269 18.84 14.50 7.36
N SER A 270 19.82 15.39 7.50
CA SER A 270 20.63 15.47 8.72
C SER A 270 19.78 15.90 9.92
N SER A 271 18.96 16.95 9.75
CA SER A 271 18.01 17.37 10.80
C SER A 271 16.94 16.32 11.12
N ILE A 272 16.59 15.47 10.16
CA ILE A 272 15.64 14.38 10.36
C ILE A 272 16.31 13.21 11.11
N GLN A 273 17.56 12.90 10.79
CA GLN A 273 18.33 11.86 11.46
C GLN A 273 18.45 12.13 12.97
N ASP A 274 18.85 13.34 13.36
CA ASP A 274 18.97 13.71 14.78
C ASP A 274 17.64 13.55 15.53
N ARG A 275 16.53 13.99 14.91
CA ARG A 275 15.18 13.85 15.50
C ARG A 275 14.73 12.39 15.59
N LEU A 276 15.02 11.57 14.59
CA LEU A 276 14.73 10.14 14.61
C LEU A 276 15.53 9.42 15.71
N ILE A 277 16.79 9.82 15.93
CA ILE A 277 17.62 9.28 17.01
C ILE A 277 17.01 9.63 18.37
N GLU A 278 16.69 10.91 18.61
CA GLU A 278 16.07 11.34 19.86
C GLU A 278 14.77 10.58 20.15
N ASP A 279 13.87 10.48 19.17
CA ASP A 279 12.58 9.80 19.35
C ASP A 279 12.74 8.28 19.52
N THR A 280 13.67 7.63 18.81
CA THR A 280 13.93 6.20 18.98
C THR A 280 14.53 5.91 20.37
N ILE A 281 15.43 6.76 20.86
CA ILE A 281 15.98 6.67 22.22
C ILE A 281 14.86 6.84 23.27
N ARG A 282 13.98 7.83 23.11
CA ARG A 282 12.85 8.05 24.03
C ARG A 282 11.91 6.84 24.10
N ARG A 283 11.55 6.26 22.95
CA ARG A 283 10.71 5.04 22.89
C ARG A 283 11.38 3.84 23.55
N SER A 284 12.70 3.67 23.38
CA SER A 284 13.45 2.59 24.05
C SER A 284 13.42 2.71 25.58
N LYS A 285 13.18 3.92 26.11
CA LYS A 285 13.04 4.21 27.53
C LYS A 285 11.58 4.10 28.03
N GLY A 286 10.64 3.70 27.18
CA GLY A 286 9.22 3.50 27.55
C GLY A 286 8.32 4.73 27.37
N GLU A 287 8.78 5.77 26.68
CA GLU A 287 7.96 6.94 26.35
C GLU A 287 7.14 6.65 25.08
N PHE A 288 5.91 6.16 25.25
CA PHE A 288 5.01 5.84 24.15
C PHE A 288 4.29 7.08 23.62
N TYR A 289 4.32 7.25 22.30
CA TYR A 289 3.71 8.38 21.63
C TYR A 289 2.45 7.96 20.85
N THR A 290 1.37 8.75 20.93
CA THR A 290 0.10 8.65 20.17
C THR A 290 0.28 8.88 18.65
N PRO A 291 0.32 7.85 17.79
CA PRO A 291 0.62 8.05 16.36
C PRO A 291 -0.32 9.07 15.67
N THR A 292 0.18 9.83 14.69
CA THR A 292 -0.55 10.92 14.01
C THR A 292 -1.91 10.50 13.44
N ALA A 293 -2.06 9.25 12.99
CA ALA A 293 -3.34 8.73 12.53
C ALA A 293 -4.42 8.77 13.63
N TRP A 294 -4.04 8.47 14.87
CA TRP A 294 -4.91 8.54 16.04
C TRP A 294 -5.16 9.97 16.50
N VAL A 295 -4.16 10.85 16.36
CA VAL A 295 -4.33 12.29 16.61
C VAL A 295 -5.35 12.89 15.64
N ASN A 296 -5.19 12.64 14.33
CA ASN A 296 -6.16 13.12 13.34
C ASN A 296 -7.56 12.58 13.63
N LYS A 297 -7.66 11.28 13.94
CA LYS A 297 -8.96 10.66 14.24
C LYS A 297 -9.61 11.25 15.50
N SER A 298 -8.84 11.57 16.53
CA SER A 298 -9.39 12.20 17.74
C SER A 298 -9.89 13.61 17.44
N HIS A 299 -9.16 14.39 16.64
CA HIS A 299 -9.60 15.72 16.21
C HIS A 299 -10.86 15.67 15.36
N ASP A 300 -10.97 14.72 14.43
CA ASP A 300 -12.19 14.51 13.63
C ASP A 300 -13.40 14.23 14.53
N ILE A 301 -13.24 13.33 15.50
CA ILE A 301 -14.31 12.99 16.46
C ILE A 301 -14.72 14.22 17.28
N ILE A 302 -13.76 15.02 17.76
CA ILE A 302 -14.07 16.24 18.51
C ILE A 302 -14.80 17.25 17.62
N SER A 303 -14.37 17.42 16.37
CA SER A 303 -15.04 18.30 15.40
C SER A 303 -16.45 17.86 15.05
N ASP A 304 -16.71 16.55 14.98
CA ASP A 304 -18.05 16.00 14.75
C ASP A 304 -19.02 16.29 15.91
N ILE A 305 -18.49 16.38 17.14
CA ILE A 305 -19.29 16.59 18.37
C ILE A 305 -19.45 18.08 18.70
N LEU A 306 -18.36 18.85 18.65
CA LEU A 306 -18.29 20.23 19.14
C LEU A 306 -18.34 21.29 18.03
N GLY A 307 -18.32 20.88 16.76
CA GLY A 307 -18.20 21.77 15.61
C GLY A 307 -16.76 21.89 15.12
N LYS A 308 -16.57 22.24 13.84
CA LYS A 308 -15.24 22.36 13.21
C LYS A 308 -14.39 23.49 13.81
N ASP A 309 -15.04 24.46 14.45
CA ASP A 309 -14.50 25.66 15.08
C ASP A 309 -14.23 25.48 16.60
N TRP A 310 -14.15 24.24 17.07
CA TRP A 310 -13.94 23.96 18.49
C TRP A 310 -12.59 24.47 19.03
N LYS A 311 -11.57 24.59 18.17
CA LYS A 311 -10.23 25.06 18.57
C LYS A 311 -10.22 26.56 18.86
N GLU A 312 -11.21 27.26 18.36
CA GLU A 312 -11.41 28.70 18.47
C GLU A 312 -12.41 29.05 19.59
N ASN A 313 -13.39 28.17 19.82
CA ASN A 313 -14.48 28.42 20.76
C ASN A 313 -14.24 27.89 22.17
N TYR A 314 -13.31 26.95 22.35
CA TYR A 314 -13.07 26.30 23.64
C TYR A 314 -11.62 26.44 24.11
N VAL A 315 -11.46 26.38 25.43
CA VAL A 315 -10.16 26.20 26.08
C VAL A 315 -9.79 24.71 26.02
N VAL A 316 -8.60 24.43 25.51
CA VAL A 316 -8.07 23.06 25.39
C VAL A 316 -6.96 22.88 26.41
N TRP A 317 -7.01 21.80 27.16
CA TRP A 317 -5.93 21.42 28.08
C TRP A 317 -5.43 20.02 27.78
N ASP A 318 -4.18 19.92 27.34
CA ASP A 318 -3.47 18.67 27.17
C ASP A 318 -2.67 18.38 28.46
N CYS A 319 -3.27 17.58 29.33
CA CYS A 319 -2.75 17.38 30.69
C CYS A 319 -1.59 16.40 30.80
N ALA A 320 -1.30 15.66 29.71
CA ALA A 320 -0.24 14.68 29.60
C ALA A 320 0.52 14.89 28.27
N TRP A 321 0.95 16.13 28.07
CA TRP A 321 1.42 16.65 26.79
C TRP A 321 2.56 15.83 26.18
N GLY A 322 3.46 15.31 27.03
CA GLY A 322 4.69 14.66 26.56
C GLY A 322 5.40 15.56 25.55
N THR A 323 5.74 15.03 24.37
CA THR A 323 6.35 15.80 23.28
C THR A 323 5.35 16.60 22.42
N GLY A 324 4.13 16.75 22.90
CA GLY A 324 3.11 17.69 22.47
C GLY A 324 2.25 17.28 21.30
N ASN A 325 2.36 16.05 20.88
CA ASN A 325 1.85 15.62 19.59
C ASN A 325 0.33 15.67 19.35
N LEU A 326 -0.49 15.61 20.40
CA LEU A 326 -1.94 15.77 20.24
C LEU A 326 -2.31 17.19 19.79
N THR A 327 -1.44 18.16 20.07
CA THR A 327 -1.79 19.58 20.02
C THR A 327 -0.78 20.45 19.28
N ARG A 328 0.51 20.09 19.24
CA ARG A 328 1.62 20.90 18.70
C ARG A 328 1.51 21.23 17.21
N ASP A 329 0.83 20.39 16.44
CA ASP A 329 0.69 20.54 14.99
C ASP A 329 -0.63 21.23 14.58
N TYR A 330 -1.40 21.74 15.55
CA TYR A 330 -2.66 22.45 15.31
C TYR A 330 -2.69 23.79 16.04
N GLU A 331 -3.46 24.72 15.48
CA GLU A 331 -3.66 26.03 16.09
C GLU A 331 -4.90 25.99 16.98
N PHE A 332 -4.76 26.55 18.19
CA PHE A 332 -5.79 26.67 19.20
C PHE A 332 -5.78 28.10 19.71
N LYS A 333 -6.97 28.67 19.95
CA LYS A 333 -7.08 30.01 20.53
C LYS A 333 -6.57 30.04 21.98
N GLU A 334 -6.90 29.01 22.75
CA GLU A 334 -6.46 28.87 24.15
C GLU A 334 -6.06 27.42 24.43
N LEU A 335 -4.75 27.15 24.46
CA LEU A 335 -4.17 25.84 24.76
C LEU A 335 -3.29 25.89 26.01
N TYR A 336 -3.60 25.03 26.97
CA TYR A 336 -2.76 24.74 28.14
C TYR A 336 -2.13 23.36 28.00
N CYS A 337 -0.89 23.21 28.42
CA CYS A 337 -0.15 21.95 28.35
C CYS A 337 0.53 21.65 29.68
N SER A 338 0.39 20.43 30.19
CA SER A 338 1.14 19.93 31.35
C SER A 338 1.75 18.57 31.05
N THR A 339 2.90 18.30 31.64
CA THR A 339 3.64 17.04 31.50
C THR A 339 4.50 16.85 32.75
N ILE A 340 4.85 15.59 33.05
CA ILE A 340 5.67 15.23 34.21
C ILE A 340 7.15 15.64 34.01
N ASN A 341 7.62 15.69 32.77
CA ASN A 341 9.01 15.97 32.43
C ASN A 341 9.19 17.42 31.99
N LYS A 342 9.99 18.20 32.74
CA LYS A 342 10.22 19.63 32.41
C LYS A 342 10.85 19.83 31.01
N SER A 343 11.72 18.91 30.59
CA SER A 343 12.38 18.93 29.28
C SER A 343 11.41 18.96 28.10
N ASP A 344 10.23 18.33 28.26
CA ASP A 344 9.20 18.32 27.23
C ASP A 344 8.68 19.74 26.96
N LEU A 345 8.45 20.52 28.03
CA LEU A 345 8.04 21.92 27.95
C LEU A 345 9.13 22.79 27.35
N ASP A 346 10.39 22.50 27.65
CA ASP A 346 11.54 23.26 27.14
C ASP A 346 11.73 23.03 25.64
N VAL A 347 11.61 21.78 25.15
CA VAL A 347 11.56 21.44 23.72
C VAL A 347 10.35 22.11 23.06
N GLY A 348 9.21 22.06 23.74
CA GLY A 348 7.95 22.66 23.35
C GLY A 348 7.98 24.16 23.11
N SER A 349 8.78 24.89 23.89
CA SER A 349 8.88 26.35 23.82
C SER A 349 9.34 26.89 22.46
N LYS A 350 10.02 26.05 21.66
CA LYS A 350 10.47 26.37 20.29
C LYS A 350 9.33 26.37 19.26
N TYR A 351 8.16 25.83 19.61
CA TYR A 351 7.01 25.67 18.72
C TYR A 351 5.89 26.70 18.99
N LYS A 352 6.11 27.66 19.89
CA LYS A 352 5.14 28.74 20.13
C LYS A 352 5.01 29.59 18.87
N LYS A 353 3.85 29.51 18.21
CA LYS A 353 3.32 30.53 17.30
C LYS A 353 2.33 31.38 18.05
#